data_AF-A0A7S1I6K3-F1
#
_entry.id   AF-A0A7S1I6K3-F1
#
_cell.length_a   1.000
_cell.length_b   1.000
_cell.length_c   1.000
_cell.angle_alpha   90.00
_cell.angle_beta   90.00
_cell.angle_gamma   90.00
#
_symmetry.space_group_name_H-M   'P 1'
#
loop_
_entity.id
_entity.type
_entity.pdbx_description
1 polymer ?
#
loop_
_entity_poly.entity_id
_entity_poly.type
_entity_poly.pdbx_seq_one_letter_code
_entity_poly.pdbx_strand_id
1 'polypeptide(L)'
;AGEGLLGPSPQFPLLQTYLDTFVGGCLEHFTNPDEGTVFAHKVLQDTQMWSPHWLNDRLLPHRPWVYEPKWEEIDGALEQAVGPFFARRKLPEEFAVNQCSKALTAVTRREELLQAQVEELKRQLKDMTSCCPK
;
A
#
# COMPACT_ATOMS: atom_id res chain seq x y z
N ALA A 1 -9.95 -1.56 -17.85
CA ALA A 1 -8.89 -2.03 -16.92
C ALA A 1 -8.43 -3.42 -17.38
N GLY A 2 -7.16 -3.79 -17.18
CA GLY A 2 -6.68 -5.14 -17.51
C GLY A 2 -7.41 -6.20 -16.68
N GLU A 3 -7.92 -7.24 -17.32
CA GLU A 3 -8.69 -8.29 -16.64
C GLU A 3 -7.78 -9.11 -15.71
N GLY A 4 -8.23 -9.34 -14.47
CA GLY A 4 -7.56 -10.21 -13.50
C GLY A 4 -6.41 -9.58 -12.69
N LEU A 5 -6.16 -8.27 -12.80
CA LEU A 5 -5.15 -7.59 -11.99
C LEU A 5 -5.66 -7.34 -10.56
N LEU A 6 -4.81 -7.63 -9.57
CA LEU A 6 -5.06 -7.24 -8.19
C LEU A 6 -4.88 -5.73 -8.05
N GLY A 7 -5.87 -5.06 -7.46
CA GLY A 7 -5.77 -3.64 -7.15
C GLY A 7 -4.75 -3.35 -6.05
N PRO A 8 -4.33 -2.08 -5.87
CA PRO A 8 -3.34 -1.74 -4.84
C PRO A 8 -3.82 -2.14 -3.46
N SER A 9 -2.91 -2.75 -2.70
CA SER A 9 -3.18 -3.35 -1.40
C SER A 9 -2.00 -3.10 -0.46
N PRO A 10 -2.11 -3.42 0.83
CA PRO A 10 -0.95 -3.33 1.73
C PRO A 10 0.24 -4.16 1.25
N GLN A 11 0.01 -5.33 0.65
CA GLN A 11 1.07 -6.19 0.11
C GLN A 11 1.65 -5.65 -1.21
N PHE A 12 0.83 -4.94 -1.98
CA PHE A 12 1.19 -4.39 -3.29
C PHE A 12 0.78 -2.91 -3.35
N PRO A 13 1.49 -2.01 -2.63
CA PRO A 13 1.16 -0.59 -2.62
C PRO A 13 1.55 0.09 -3.94
N LEU A 14 0.92 1.23 -4.21
CA LEU A 14 1.44 2.20 -5.17
C LEU A 14 2.77 2.74 -4.64
N LEU A 15 3.81 2.71 -5.47
CA LEU A 15 5.12 3.26 -5.14
C LEU A 15 5.25 4.65 -5.75
N GLN A 16 5.66 5.63 -4.94
CA GLN A 16 5.88 6.99 -5.40
C GLN A 16 6.99 7.06 -6.46
N THR A 17 8.09 6.33 -6.31
CA THR A 17 9.19 6.34 -7.29
C THR A 17 8.76 5.84 -8.69
N TYR A 18 7.82 4.89 -8.74
CA TYR A 18 7.23 4.42 -9.99
C TYR A 18 6.33 5.48 -10.62
N LEU A 19 5.54 6.17 -9.78
CA LEU A 19 4.72 7.29 -10.23
C LEU A 19 5.57 8.48 -10.68
N ASP A 20 6.71 8.73 -10.05
CA ASP A 20 7.65 9.78 -10.45
C ASP A 20 8.20 9.51 -11.84
N THR A 21 8.60 8.25 -12.10
CA THR A 21 9.06 7.83 -13.44
C THR A 21 7.96 7.96 -14.48
N PHE A 22 6.74 7.52 -14.15
CA PHE A 22 5.60 7.54 -15.06
C PHE A 22 5.15 8.97 -15.40
N VAL A 23 4.91 9.80 -14.38
CA VAL A 23 4.47 11.19 -14.55
C VAL A 23 5.58 12.03 -15.17
N GLY A 24 6.84 11.81 -14.76
CA GLY A 24 8.01 12.45 -15.39
C GLY A 24 8.06 12.18 -16.90
N GLY A 25 7.82 10.93 -17.31
CA GLY A 25 7.73 10.57 -18.72
C GLY A 25 6.55 11.24 -19.46
N CYS A 26 5.40 11.42 -18.80
CA CYS A 26 4.29 12.18 -19.37
C CYS A 26 4.62 13.65 -19.58
N LEU A 27 5.29 14.28 -18.61
CA LEU A 27 5.70 15.68 -18.68
C LEU A 27 6.75 15.94 -19.78
N GLU A 28 7.63 14.95 -20.03
CA GLU A 28 8.69 15.03 -21.05
C GLU A 28 8.21 14.66 -22.46
N HIS A 29 7.00 14.11 -22.60
CA HIS A 29 6.53 13.57 -23.87
C HIS A 29 6.42 14.64 -24.98
N PHE A 30 6.11 15.88 -24.61
CA PHE A 30 5.92 16.99 -25.52
C PHE A 30 7.04 18.03 -25.37
N THR A 31 7.45 18.64 -26.49
CA THR A 31 8.44 19.73 -26.49
C THR A 31 7.91 20.98 -25.78
N ASN A 32 6.60 21.18 -25.80
CA ASN A 32 5.92 22.26 -25.09
C ASN A 32 5.56 21.80 -23.66
N PRO A 33 6.08 22.45 -22.60
CA PRO A 33 5.80 22.09 -21.21
C PRO A 33 4.31 22.15 -20.83
N ASP A 34 3.56 23.09 -21.42
CA ASP A 34 2.12 23.25 -21.14
C ASP A 34 1.33 22.04 -21.66
N GLU A 35 1.69 21.53 -22.84
CA GLU A 35 1.09 20.33 -23.43
C GLU A 35 1.42 19.09 -22.62
N GLY A 36 2.67 18.96 -22.14
CA GLY A 36 3.10 17.89 -21.24
C GLY A 36 2.28 17.86 -19.94
N THR A 37 2.04 19.03 -19.34
CA THR A 37 1.24 19.16 -18.12
C THR A 37 -0.22 18.77 -18.34
N VAL A 38 -0.84 19.26 -19.43
CA VAL A 38 -2.22 18.88 -19.78
C VAL A 38 -2.33 17.38 -20.03
N PHE A 39 -1.35 16.80 -20.71
CA PHE A 39 -1.31 15.35 -20.97
C PHE A 39 -1.16 14.55 -19.69
N ALA A 40 -0.21 14.90 -18.82
CA ALA A 40 -0.01 14.24 -17.54
C ALA A 40 -1.28 14.24 -16.69
N HIS A 41 -1.96 15.40 -16.57
CA HIS A 41 -3.23 15.48 -15.86
C HIS A 41 -4.31 14.57 -16.46
N LYS A 42 -4.46 14.57 -17.79
CA LYS A 42 -5.47 13.75 -18.45
C LYS A 42 -5.21 12.26 -18.23
N VAL A 43 -3.95 11.83 -18.35
CA VAL A 43 -3.54 10.44 -18.10
C VAL A 43 -3.81 10.02 -16.66
N LEU A 44 -3.48 10.88 -15.68
CA LEU A 44 -3.73 10.60 -14.27
C LEU A 44 -5.23 10.50 -13.95
N GLN A 45 -6.07 11.35 -14.55
CA GLN A 45 -7.52 11.32 -14.40
C GLN A 45 -8.16 10.07 -15.00
N ASP A 46 -7.66 9.61 -16.16
CA ASP A 46 -8.16 8.41 -16.83
C ASP A 46 -7.62 7.12 -16.20
N THR A 47 -6.53 7.21 -15.44
CA THR A 47 -5.97 6.10 -14.66
C THR A 47 -6.92 5.72 -13.54
N GLN A 48 -7.20 4.43 -13.42
CA GLN A 48 -8.12 3.88 -12.42
C GLN A 48 -7.35 3.21 -11.26
N MET A 49 -8.08 2.86 -10.20
CA MET A 49 -7.56 2.13 -9.03
C MET A 49 -6.60 2.91 -8.13
N TRP A 50 -6.75 4.24 -8.09
CA TRP A 50 -6.12 5.06 -7.04
C TRP A 50 -6.59 4.59 -5.66
N SER A 51 -5.65 4.55 -4.70
CA SER A 51 -5.86 3.88 -3.42
C SER A 51 -5.03 4.54 -2.32
N PRO A 52 -5.50 4.54 -1.06
CA PRO A 52 -4.68 4.95 0.09
C PRO A 52 -3.54 3.95 0.40
N HIS A 53 -3.49 2.80 -0.28
CA HIS A 53 -2.35 1.90 -0.25
C HIS A 53 -1.22 2.45 -1.12
N TRP A 54 -0.64 3.56 -0.67
CA TRP A 54 0.38 4.31 -1.37
C TRP A 54 1.55 4.53 -0.42
N LEU A 55 2.73 4.08 -0.83
CA LEU A 55 3.99 4.23 -0.12
C LEU A 55 4.82 5.30 -0.84
N ASN A 56 5.20 6.34 -0.10
CA ASN A 56 6.20 7.30 -0.52
C ASN A 56 7.59 6.71 -0.27
N ASP A 57 8.05 5.89 -1.21
CA ASP A 57 9.34 5.17 -1.18
C ASP A 57 10.51 5.99 -1.75
N ARG A 58 10.33 7.30 -1.96
CA ARG A 58 11.43 8.20 -2.32
C ARG A 58 12.59 8.08 -1.32
N LEU A 59 13.81 8.36 -1.77
CA LEU A 59 15.01 8.29 -0.91
C LEU A 59 14.91 9.26 0.29
N LEU A 60 14.37 10.47 0.06
CA LEU A 60 14.04 11.44 1.12
C LEU A 60 12.59 11.94 0.94
N PRO A 61 11.59 11.20 1.46
CA PRO A 61 10.17 11.52 1.29
C PRO A 61 9.77 12.91 1.81
N HIS A 62 10.39 13.33 2.92
CA HIS A 62 10.16 14.62 3.58
C HIS A 62 10.85 15.80 2.88
N ARG A 63 11.86 15.52 2.06
CA ARG A 63 12.65 16.53 1.32
C ARG A 63 12.89 16.06 -0.11
N PRO A 64 11.81 15.92 -0.91
CA PRO A 64 11.91 15.33 -2.24
C PRO A 64 12.83 16.13 -3.16
N TRP A 65 12.88 17.47 -3.01
CA TRP A 65 13.74 18.37 -3.79
C TRP A 65 15.24 18.09 -3.73
N VAL A 66 15.71 17.26 -2.80
CA VAL A 66 17.14 16.91 -2.69
C VAL A 66 17.57 15.92 -3.77
N TYR A 67 16.71 14.96 -4.12
CA TYR A 67 17.05 13.87 -5.04
C TYR A 67 16.12 13.78 -6.24
N GLU A 68 14.92 14.37 -6.16
CA GLU A 68 13.92 14.33 -7.22
C GLU A 68 13.81 15.73 -7.85
N PRO A 69 14.43 16.00 -9.01
CA PRO A 69 14.50 17.35 -9.59
C PRO A 69 13.12 17.88 -10.02
N LYS A 70 12.24 16.99 -10.48
CA LYS A 70 10.89 17.30 -10.98
C LYS A 70 9.80 17.11 -9.94
N TRP A 71 10.17 17.02 -8.66
CA TRP A 71 9.23 16.72 -7.58
C TRP A 71 8.04 17.67 -7.55
N GLU A 72 8.25 18.96 -7.80
CA GLU A 72 7.22 20.00 -7.69
C GLU A 72 6.15 19.83 -8.79
N GLU A 73 6.59 19.61 -10.02
CA GLU A 73 5.71 19.39 -11.17
C GLU A 73 4.92 18.08 -11.02
N ILE A 74 5.60 17.02 -10.59
CA ILE A 74 5.01 15.70 -10.38
C ILE A 74 4.01 15.72 -9.21
N ASP A 75 4.41 16.24 -8.06
CA ASP A 75 3.54 16.33 -6.87
C ASP A 75 2.36 17.25 -7.15
N GLY A 76 2.57 18.36 -7.86
CA GLY A 76 1.52 19.25 -8.32
C GLY A 76 0.50 18.55 -9.22
N ALA A 77 0.97 17.74 -10.16
CA ALA A 77 0.09 16.98 -11.06
C ALA A 77 -0.70 15.89 -10.33
N LEU A 78 -0.06 15.17 -9.40
CA LEU A 78 -0.70 14.13 -8.59
C LEU A 78 -1.71 14.72 -7.59
N GLU A 79 -1.39 15.84 -6.94
CA GLU A 79 -2.30 16.52 -6.03
C GLU A 79 -3.56 17.01 -6.78
N GLN A 80 -3.39 17.60 -7.96
CA GLN A 80 -4.51 18.08 -8.78
C GLN A 80 -5.40 16.95 -9.29
N ALA A 81 -4.80 15.85 -9.77
CA ALA A 81 -5.57 14.75 -10.36
C ALA A 81 -6.19 13.83 -9.30
N VAL A 82 -5.46 13.55 -8.20
CA VAL A 82 -5.80 12.48 -7.24
C VAL A 82 -5.57 12.86 -5.78
N GLY A 83 -5.66 14.15 -5.46
CA GLY A 83 -5.39 14.74 -4.14
C GLY A 83 -5.84 13.93 -2.91
N PRO A 84 -7.10 13.44 -2.83
CA PRO A 84 -7.53 12.64 -1.67
C PRO A 84 -6.69 11.38 -1.42
N PHE A 85 -6.15 10.75 -2.46
CA PHE A 85 -5.27 9.59 -2.33
C PHE A 85 -3.82 10.02 -2.09
N PHE A 86 -3.35 11.00 -2.86
CA PHE A 86 -1.99 11.51 -2.77
C PHE A 86 -1.68 12.10 -1.38
N ALA A 87 -2.61 12.83 -0.77
CA ALA A 87 -2.48 13.37 0.59
C ALA A 87 -2.41 12.29 1.68
N ARG A 88 -2.84 11.05 1.39
CA ARG A 88 -2.81 9.91 2.33
C ARG A 88 -1.66 8.94 2.07
N ARG A 89 -0.73 9.29 1.18
CA ARG A 89 0.48 8.49 0.96
C ARG A 89 1.27 8.39 2.26
N LYS A 90 1.72 7.19 2.56
CA LYS A 90 2.41 6.88 3.82
C LYS A 90 3.91 6.99 3.63
N LEU A 91 4.57 7.46 4.67
CA LEU A 91 6.02 7.41 4.75
C LEU A 91 6.49 5.96 4.97
N PRO A 92 7.75 5.62 4.63
CA PRO A 92 8.27 4.26 4.81
C PRO A 92 8.12 3.74 6.23
N GLU A 93 8.38 4.59 7.23
CA GLU A 93 8.23 4.28 8.65
C GLU A 93 6.78 3.94 9.02
N GLU A 94 5.81 4.75 8.59
CA GLU A 94 4.39 4.53 8.85
C GLU A 94 3.88 3.29 8.14
N PHE A 95 4.35 3.06 6.92
CA PHE A 95 3.98 1.89 6.14
C PHE A 95 4.49 0.60 6.80
N ALA A 96 5.76 0.59 7.24
CA ALA A 96 6.35 -0.54 7.94
C ALA A 96 5.61 -0.88 9.23
N VAL A 97 5.29 0.12 10.06
CA VAL A 97 4.51 -0.09 11.29
C VAL A 97 3.14 -0.70 10.99
N ASN A 98 2.45 -0.22 9.95
CA ASN A 98 1.16 -0.78 9.56
C ASN A 98 1.25 -2.26 9.14
N GLN A 99 2.35 -2.66 8.51
CA GLN A 99 2.57 -4.05 8.11
C GLN A 99 2.92 -4.94 9.29
N CYS A 100 3.82 -4.48 10.17
CA CYS A 100 4.18 -5.19 11.39
C CYS A 100 2.98 -5.37 12.33
N SER A 101 2.16 -4.34 12.52
CA SER A 101 0.94 -4.41 13.35
C SER A 101 -0.05 -5.44 12.82
N LYS A 102 -0.27 -5.48 11.49
CA LYS A 102 -1.15 -6.50 10.88
C LYS A 102 -0.59 -7.91 11.03
N ALA A 103 0.71 -8.08 10.84
CA ALA A 103 1.37 -9.37 11.06
C ALA A 103 1.22 -9.82 12.52
N LEU A 104 1.41 -8.91 13.48
CA LEU A 104 1.23 -9.18 14.90
C LEU A 104 -0.21 -9.61 15.21
N THR A 105 -1.22 -8.87 14.74
CA THR A 105 -2.64 -9.24 14.95
C THR A 105 -2.96 -10.61 14.34
N ALA A 106 -2.41 -10.93 13.16
CA ALA A 106 -2.60 -12.23 12.53
C ALA A 106 -1.95 -13.37 13.33
N VAL A 107 -0.76 -13.15 13.89
CA VAL A 107 -0.07 -14.10 14.76
C VAL A 107 -0.88 -14.34 16.05
N THR A 108 -1.29 -13.27 16.74
CA THR A 108 -2.08 -13.37 17.98
C THR A 108 -3.38 -14.14 17.76
N ARG A 109 -4.13 -13.84 16.69
CA ARG A 109 -5.37 -14.56 16.37
C ARG A 109 -5.13 -16.05 16.12
N ARG A 110 -4.01 -16.40 15.50
CA ARG A 110 -3.64 -17.81 15.25
C ARG A 110 -3.27 -18.52 16.55
N GLU A 111 -2.56 -17.85 17.44
CA GLU A 111 -2.22 -18.38 18.77
C GLU A 111 -3.48 -18.64 19.60
N GLU A 112 -4.42 -17.71 19.63
CA GLU A 112 -5.72 -17.86 20.32
C GLU A 112 -6.51 -19.07 19.79
N LEU A 113 -6.55 -19.25 18.46
CA LEU A 113 -7.22 -20.41 17.84
C LEU A 113 -6.54 -21.74 18.20
N LEU A 114 -5.21 -21.77 18.22
CA LEU A 114 -4.46 -22.96 18.60
C LEU A 114 -4.68 -23.30 20.08
N GLN A 115 -4.69 -22.29 20.96
CA GLN A 115 -4.98 -22.50 22.38
C GLN A 115 -6.40 -23.04 22.59
N ALA A 116 -7.40 -22.50 21.88
CA ALA A 116 -8.77 -23.02 21.94
C ALA A 116 -8.86 -24.48 21.48
N GLN A 117 -8.14 -24.86 20.42
CA GLN A 117 -8.07 -26.25 19.95
C GLN A 117 -7.39 -27.17 20.97
N VAL A 118 -6.31 -26.72 21.60
CA VAL A 118 -5.60 -27.49 22.63
C VAL A 118 -6.49 -27.74 23.85
N GLU A 119 -7.21 -26.72 24.32
CA GLU A 119 -8.14 -26.87 25.46
C GLU A 119 -9.31 -27.80 25.13
N GLU A 120 -9.83 -27.75 23.90
CA GLU A 120 -10.85 -28.71 23.43
C GLU A 120 -10.32 -30.15 23.43
N LEU A 121 -9.11 -30.39 22.91
CA LEU A 121 -8.49 -31.72 22.91
C LEU A 121 -8.22 -32.22 24.34
N LYS A 122 -7.81 -31.34 25.26
CA LYS A 122 -7.66 -31.69 26.68
C LYS A 122 -8.99 -32.11 27.29
N ARG A 123 -10.09 -31.42 26.96
CA ARG A 123 -11.43 -31.79 27.44
C ARG A 123 -11.82 -33.19 26.94
N GLN A 124 -11.67 -33.45 25.64
CA GLN A 124 -11.97 -34.76 25.04
C GLN A 124 -11.14 -35.89 25.67
N LEU A 125 -9.85 -35.65 25.91
CA LEU A 125 -8.98 -36.62 26.56
C LEU A 125 -9.43 -36.90 28.00
N LYS A 126 -9.79 -35.85 28.75
CA LYS A 126 -10.31 -35.99 30.12
C LYS A 126 -11.58 -36.84 30.16
N ASP A 127 -12.53 -36.56 29.25
CA ASP A 127 -13.79 -37.29 29.14
C ASP A 127 -13.54 -38.77 28.83
N MET A 128 -12.65 -39.07 27.87
CA MET A 128 -12.23 -40.44 27.55
C MET A 128 -11.63 -41.17 28.76
N THR A 129 -10.72 -40.52 29.51
CA THR A 129 -10.09 -41.14 30.69
C THR A 129 -11.04 -41.33 31.87
N SER A 130 -12.13 -40.56 31.95
CA SER A 130 -13.15 -40.70 33.00
C SER A 130 -14.13 -41.85 32.78
N CYS A 131 -14.23 -42.37 31.54
CA CYS A 131 -15.11 -43.48 31.17
C CYS A 131 -14.44 -44.88 31.27
N CYS A 132 -13.16 -45.00 31.63
CA CYS A 132 -12.55 -46.31 31.89
C CYS A 132 -12.84 -46.76 33.34
N PRO A 133 -13.61 -47.84 33.58
CA PRO A 133 -13.72 -48.44 34.91
C PRO A 133 -12.36 -49.02 35.33
N LYS A 134 -11.99 -48.79 36.60
CA LYS A 134 -10.79 -49.35 37.23
C LYS A 134 -10.87 -50.86 37.38
#